data_AF-Q3AEF9-F1
#
_entry.id   AF-Q3AEF9-F1
#
_cell.length_a   1.000
_cell.length_b   1.000
_cell.length_c   1.000
_cell.angle_alpha   90.00
_cell.angle_beta   90.00
_cell.angle_gamma   90.00
#
_symmetry.space_group_name_H-M   'P 1'
#
loop_
_entity.id
_entity.type
_entity.pdbx_description
1 polymer ?
#
loop_
_entity_poly.entity_id
_entity_poly.type
_entity_poly.pdbx_seq_one_letter_code
_entity_poly.pdbx_strand_id
1 'polypeptide(L)'
;MRLRSKLWIVTDEGEKLFGDGPYRLLLGVQKTGSLKRAAEEQKMAYSKAYMMIKALEQRLGIKLLNFYKGGKGGGRAELTGDGLKLLEKYGEFRNRAQDYLDELFAAYFKEE
;
A
#
# COMPACT_ATOMS: atom_id res chain seq x y z
N MET A 1 -6.38 19.47 19.75
CA MET A 1 -5.78 19.36 18.38
C MET A 1 -5.81 17.90 17.90
N ARG A 2 -5.53 17.59 16.62
CA ARG A 2 -5.44 16.19 16.12
C ARG A 2 -4.19 15.95 15.28
N LEU A 3 -3.50 14.83 15.50
CA LEU A 3 -2.37 14.42 14.68
C LEU A 3 -2.85 13.84 13.34
N ARG A 4 -2.12 14.17 12.27
CA ARG A 4 -2.19 13.47 10.98
C ARG A 4 -0.78 13.27 10.46
N SER A 5 -0.34 12.02 10.40
CA SER A 5 0.96 11.64 9.85
C SER A 5 0.79 10.86 8.54
N LYS A 6 1.84 10.88 7.72
CA LYS A 6 1.98 10.03 6.53
C LYS A 6 3.36 9.41 6.57
N LEU A 7 3.41 8.09 6.46
CA LEU A 7 4.66 7.34 6.41
C LEU A 7 4.88 6.84 4.98
N TRP A 8 6.13 6.89 4.53
CA TRP A 8 6.56 6.26 3.29
C TRP A 8 8.02 5.84 3.41
N ILE A 9 8.33 4.73 2.76
CA ILE A 9 9.67 4.17 2.64
C ILE A 9 10.28 4.74 1.36
N VAL A 10 11.54 5.15 1.45
CA VAL A 10 12.35 5.60 0.31
C VAL A 10 13.45 4.59 0.02
N THR A 11 14.00 4.62 -1.19
CA THR A 11 15.27 3.95 -1.50
C THR A 11 16.44 4.72 -0.88
N ASP A 12 17.64 4.13 -0.91
CA ASP A 12 18.85 4.79 -0.41
C ASP A 12 19.17 6.06 -1.23
N GLU A 13 18.74 6.11 -2.49
CA GLU A 13 18.83 7.29 -3.36
C GLU A 13 17.73 8.34 -3.09
N GLY A 14 16.86 8.11 -2.11
CA GLY A 14 15.80 9.02 -1.70
C GLY A 14 14.53 8.96 -2.55
N GLU A 15 14.42 8.00 -3.49
CA GLU A 15 13.22 7.85 -4.30
C GLU A 15 12.08 7.20 -3.51
N LYS A 16 10.85 7.68 -3.69
CA LYS A 16 9.69 7.07 -3.02
C LYS A 16 9.49 5.62 -3.48
N LEU A 17 9.57 4.70 -2.52
CA LEU A 17 9.41 3.27 -2.76
C LEU A 17 7.99 2.83 -2.40
N PHE A 18 7.68 2.76 -1.10
CA PHE A 18 6.41 2.19 -0.61
C PHE A 18 5.73 3.13 0.40
N GLY A 19 4.43 3.01 0.57
CA GLY A 19 3.70 3.84 1.53
C GLY A 19 2.19 3.59 1.48
N ASP A 20 1.41 4.49 2.10
CA ASP A 20 -0.04 4.32 2.25
C ASP A 20 -0.82 4.09 0.94
N GLY A 21 -0.37 4.67 -0.18
CA GLY A 21 -1.02 4.48 -1.49
C GLY A 21 -0.89 3.05 -1.99
N PRO A 22 0.34 2.57 -2.31
CA PRO A 22 0.58 1.18 -2.68
C PRO A 22 0.04 0.18 -1.66
N TYR A 23 0.17 0.45 -0.35
CA TYR A 23 -0.36 -0.39 0.72
C TYR A 23 -1.86 -0.61 0.59
N ARG A 24 -2.65 0.47 0.47
CA ARG A 24 -4.10 0.38 0.31
C ARG A 24 -4.48 -0.38 -0.96
N LEU A 25 -3.68 -0.25 -2.02
CA LEU A 25 -3.93 -0.94 -3.30
C LEU A 25 -3.73 -2.44 -3.18
N LEU A 26 -2.62 -2.87 -2.57
CA LEU A 26 -2.37 -4.28 -2.28
C LEU A 26 -3.42 -4.87 -1.32
N LEU A 27 -3.81 -4.11 -0.29
CA LEU A 27 -4.88 -4.50 0.63
C LEU A 27 -6.24 -4.67 -0.09
N GLY A 28 -6.57 -3.75 -1.01
CA GLY A 28 -7.76 -3.87 -1.83
C GLY A 28 -7.72 -5.08 -2.75
N VAL A 29 -6.56 -5.42 -3.32
CA VAL A 29 -6.40 -6.64 -4.13
C VAL A 29 -6.57 -7.88 -3.26
N GLN A 30 -6.00 -7.92 -2.06
CA GLN A 30 -6.19 -9.02 -1.11
C GLN A 30 -7.67 -9.29 -0.83
N LYS A 31 -8.48 -8.23 -0.69
CA LYS A 31 -9.91 -8.31 -0.39
C LYS A 31 -10.76 -8.67 -1.60
N THR A 32 -10.44 -8.12 -2.77
CA THR A 32 -11.33 -8.16 -3.96
C THR A 32 -10.91 -9.16 -5.02
N GLY A 33 -9.66 -9.64 -4.98
CA GLY A 33 -9.05 -10.46 -6.04
C GLY A 33 -8.89 -9.71 -7.38
N SER A 34 -8.96 -8.38 -7.38
CA SER A 34 -8.91 -7.59 -8.61
C SER A 34 -8.23 -6.24 -8.41
N LEU A 35 -7.19 -5.98 -9.19
CA LEU A 35 -6.53 -4.67 -9.21
C LEU A 35 -7.48 -3.56 -9.69
N LYS A 36 -8.40 -3.88 -10.60
CA LYS A 36 -9.40 -2.92 -11.10
C LYS A 36 -10.33 -2.47 -9.98
N ARG A 37 -10.92 -3.41 -9.24
CA ARG A 37 -11.82 -3.10 -8.12
C ARG A 37 -11.09 -2.34 -7.01
N ALA A 38 -9.87 -2.77 -6.66
CA ALA A 38 -9.04 -2.08 -5.68
C ALA A 38 -8.71 -0.62 -6.08
N ALA A 39 -8.50 -0.38 -7.38
CA ALA A 39 -8.28 0.98 -7.90
C ALA A 39 -9.56 1.82 -7.86
N GLU A 40 -10.72 1.24 -8.21
CA GLU A 40 -12.03 1.89 -8.15
C GLU A 40 -12.39 2.31 -6.72
N GLU A 41 -12.18 1.44 -5.73
CA GLU A 41 -12.37 1.75 -4.30
C GLU A 41 -11.51 2.94 -3.83
N GLN A 42 -10.37 3.16 -4.47
CA GLN A 42 -9.46 4.28 -4.21
C GLN A 42 -9.68 5.48 -5.12
N LYS A 43 -10.75 5.48 -5.94
CA LYS A 43 -11.02 6.52 -6.93
C LYS A 43 -9.80 6.76 -7.86
N MET A 44 -9.09 5.68 -8.19
CA MET A 44 -7.90 5.68 -9.01
C MET A 44 -8.19 5.02 -10.36
N ALA A 45 -7.71 5.61 -11.45
CA ALA A 45 -7.75 4.95 -12.76
C ALA A 45 -6.95 3.64 -12.72
N TYR A 46 -7.48 2.58 -13.32
CA TYR A 46 -6.81 1.28 -13.40
C TYR A 46 -5.39 1.37 -13.98
N SER A 47 -5.19 2.17 -15.03
CA SER A 47 -3.87 2.36 -15.64
C SER A 47 -2.85 2.91 -14.65
N LYS A 48 -3.25 3.88 -13.82
CA LYS A 48 -2.41 4.46 -12.77
C LYS A 48 -2.08 3.42 -11.69
N ALA A 49 -3.06 2.62 -11.26
CA ALA A 49 -2.83 1.53 -10.31
C ALA A 49 -1.85 0.49 -10.86
N TYR A 50 -2.03 0.09 -12.12
CA TYR A 50 -1.15 -0.85 -12.80
C TYR A 50 0.29 -0.32 -12.93
N MET A 51 0.46 0.92 -13.40
CA MET A 51 1.78 1.56 -13.50
C MET A 51 2.47 1.67 -12.14
N MET A 52 1.71 2.00 -11.09
CA MET A 52 2.23 2.08 -9.72
C MET A 52 2.79 0.73 -9.25
N ILE A 53 2.03 -0.36 -9.43
CA ILE A 53 2.51 -1.69 -9.08
C ILE A 53 3.74 -2.07 -9.90
N LYS A 54 3.76 -1.79 -11.21
CA LYS A 54 4.92 -2.12 -12.05
C LYS A 54 6.17 -1.36 -11.66
N ALA A 55 6.08 -0.06 -11.40
CA ALA A 55 7.19 0.73 -10.92
C ALA A 55 7.71 0.20 -9.57
N LEU A 56 6.80 -0.20 -8.69
CA LEU A 56 7.16 -0.76 -7.39
C LEU A 56 7.84 -2.14 -7.51
N GLU A 57 7.31 -3.05 -8.33
CA GLU A 57 7.93 -4.35 -8.62
C GLU A 57 9.34 -4.18 -9.19
N GLN A 58 9.51 -3.21 -10.10
CA GLN A 58 10.81 -2.91 -10.71
C GLN A 58 11.82 -2.41 -9.67
N ARG A 59 11.42 -1.48 -8.80
CA ARG A 59 12.29 -0.92 -7.77
C ARG A 59 12.64 -1.92 -6.67
N LEU A 60 11.71 -2.80 -6.30
CA LEU A 60 11.93 -3.83 -5.29
C LEU A 60 12.65 -5.07 -5.82
N GLY A 61 12.70 -5.26 -7.14
CA GLY A 61 13.23 -6.48 -7.76
C GLY A 61 12.38 -7.73 -7.49
N ILE A 62 11.14 -7.57 -7.03
CA ILE A 62 10.24 -8.69 -6.67
C ILE A 62 8.87 -8.52 -7.34
N LYS A 63 8.18 -9.63 -7.57
CA LYS A 63 6.78 -9.61 -8.00
C LYS A 63 5.87 -9.46 -6.80
N LEU A 64 4.92 -8.54 -6.88
CA LEU A 64 3.94 -8.29 -5.83
C LEU A 64 2.57 -8.86 -6.18
N LEU A 65 2.22 -8.87 -7.47
CA LEU A 65 0.93 -9.37 -7.95
C LEU A 65 1.10 -10.38 -9.09
N ASN A 66 0.39 -11.50 -8.98
CA ASN A 66 0.10 -12.40 -10.08
C ASN A 66 -1.14 -11.92 -10.82
N PHE A 67 -1.02 -11.79 -12.15
CA PHE A 67 -2.13 -11.40 -13.02
C PHE A 67 -2.60 -12.61 -13.83
N TYR A 68 -3.90 -12.88 -13.77
CA TYR A 68 -4.53 -13.94 -14.54
C TYR A 68 -5.40 -13.31 -15.63
N LYS A 69 -5.15 -13.72 -16.88
CA LYS A 69 -6.00 -13.34 -18.02
C LYS A 69 -7.40 -13.91 -17.78
N GLY A 70 -8.44 -13.10 -17.90
CA GLY A 70 -9.82 -13.52 -17.70
C GLY A 70 -10.75 -12.89 -18.73
N GLY A 71 -11.59 -13.72 -19.35
CA GLY A 71 -12.60 -13.36 -20.38
C GLY A 71 -13.75 -12.52 -19.82
N LYS A 72 -15.02 -12.85 -20.13
CA LYS A 72 -16.23 -12.01 -19.90
C LYS A 72 -16.39 -11.38 -18.49
N GLY A 73 -15.66 -11.80 -17.46
CA GLY A 73 -15.67 -11.25 -16.10
C GLY A 73 -14.51 -10.30 -15.72
N GLY A 74 -13.55 -10.04 -16.62
CA GLY A 74 -12.37 -9.21 -16.37
C GLY A 74 -11.15 -9.97 -15.80
N GLY A 75 -10.01 -9.26 -15.70
CA GLY A 75 -8.75 -9.83 -15.19
C GLY A 75 -8.73 -9.98 -13.66
N ARG A 76 -8.19 -11.10 -13.18
CA ARG A 76 -7.96 -11.39 -11.75
C ARG A 76 -6.54 -11.02 -11.36
N ALA A 77 -6.36 -10.52 -10.13
CA ALA A 77 -5.07 -10.23 -9.54
C ALA A 77 -4.98 -10.82 -8.13
N GLU A 78 -3.83 -11.38 -7.77
CA GLU A 78 -3.59 -11.99 -6.47
C GLU A 78 -2.20 -11.61 -5.95
N LEU A 79 -2.06 -11.46 -4.63
CA LEU A 79 -0.76 -11.20 -4.02
C LEU A 79 0.16 -12.41 -4.21
N THR A 80 1.41 -12.14 -4.56
CA THR A 80 2.47 -13.15 -4.43
C THR A 80 2.81 -13.36 -2.96
N GLY A 81 3.58 -14.40 -2.64
CA GLY A 81 4.10 -14.61 -1.28
C GLY A 81 4.90 -13.40 -0.77
N ASP A 82 5.71 -12.78 -1.62
CA ASP A 82 6.47 -11.58 -1.25
C ASP A 82 5.59 -10.33 -1.13
N GLY A 83 4.57 -10.21 -1.98
CA GLY A 83 3.57 -9.15 -1.89
C GLY A 83 2.79 -9.21 -0.59
N LEU A 84 2.41 -10.41 -0.14
CA LEU A 84 1.75 -10.62 1.15
C LEU A 84 2.67 -10.26 2.31
N LYS A 85 3.92 -10.74 2.31
CA LYS A 85 4.90 -10.41 3.36
C LYS A 85 5.15 -8.91 3.47
N LEU A 86 5.26 -8.20 2.33
CA LEU A 86 5.44 -6.75 2.32
C LEU A 86 4.21 -6.03 2.89
N LEU A 87 3.01 -6.47 2.48
CA LEU A 87 1.74 -5.91 2.96
C LEU A 87 1.63 -6.04 4.49
N GLU A 88 1.89 -7.23 5.03
CA GLU A 88 1.83 -7.51 6.47
C GLU A 88 2.85 -6.70 7.26
N LYS A 89 4.13 -6.74 6.84
CA LYS A 89 5.21 -5.99 7.51
C LYS A 89 4.95 -4.50 7.55
N TYR A 90 4.55 -3.91 6.42
CA TYR A 90 4.25 -2.47 6.39
C TYR A 90 3.00 -2.14 7.21
N GLY A 91 1.97 -2.99 7.19
CA GLY A 91 0.77 -2.81 7.99
C GLY A 91 1.05 -2.79 9.49
N GLU A 92 1.83 -3.76 9.98
CA GLU A 92 2.24 -3.83 11.38
C GLU A 92 3.08 -2.61 11.80
N PHE A 93 4.10 -2.29 11.00
CA PHE A 93 4.95 -1.11 11.24
C PHE A 93 4.13 0.18 11.29
N ARG A 94 3.26 0.39 10.30
CA ARG A 94 2.41 1.59 10.20
C ARG A 94 1.52 1.76 11.41
N ASN A 95 0.89 0.69 11.88
CA ASN A 95 -0.01 0.74 13.03
C ASN A 95 0.77 1.09 14.31
N ARG A 96 1.86 0.37 14.59
CA ARG A 96 2.70 0.66 15.77
C ARG A 96 3.29 2.07 15.74
N ALA A 97 3.73 2.54 14.59
CA ALA A 97 4.24 3.89 14.43
C ALA A 97 3.15 4.94 14.68
N GLN A 98 1.92 4.70 14.20
CA GLN A 98 0.79 5.60 14.46
C GLN A 98 0.45 5.65 15.96
N ASP A 99 0.38 4.51 16.64
CA ASP A 99 0.09 4.43 18.07
C ASP A 99 1.13 5.23 18.88
N TYR A 100 2.42 5.01 18.60
CA TYR A 100 3.50 5.76 19.25
C TYR A 100 3.45 7.26 18.99
N LEU A 101 3.15 7.67 17.75
CA LEU A 101 3.02 9.08 17.41
C LEU A 101 1.81 9.73 18.08
N ASP A 102 0.71 8.99 18.26
CA ASP A 102 -0.48 9.49 18.97
C ASP A 102 -0.20 9.66 20.48
N GLU A 103 0.53 8.74 21.09
CA GLU A 103 1.03 8.87 22.47
C GLU A 103 1.94 10.09 22.63
N LEU A 104 2.92 10.23 21.74
CA LEU A 104 3.83 11.37 21.74
C LEU A 104 3.07 12.69 21.54
N PHE A 105 2.11 12.72 20.60
CA PHE A 105 1.30 13.90 20.38
C PHE A 105 0.46 14.28 21.60
N ALA A 106 -0.11 13.29 22.30
CA ALA A 106 -0.82 13.53 23.55
C ALA A 106 0.09 14.14 24.62
N ALA A 107 1.31 13.63 24.79
CA ALA A 107 2.24 14.12 25.79
C ALA A 107 2.67 15.60 25.58
N TYR A 108 2.78 16.05 24.33
CA TYR A 108 3.27 17.40 24.02
C TYR A 108 2.16 18.44 23.72
N PHE A 109 0.98 17.99 23.28
CA PHE A 109 -0.07 18.88 22.75
C PHE A 109 -1.45 18.67 23.38
N LYS A 110 -1.58 17.84 24.43
CA LYS A 110 -2.82 17.72 25.23
C LYS A 110 -2.76 18.32 26.64
N GLU A 111 -1.66 18.94 27.06
CA GLU A 111 -1.67 19.82 28.25
C GLU A 111 -1.95 21.27 27.82
N GLU A 112 -3.23 21.53 27.55
CA GLU A 112 -4.05 22.74 27.83
C GLU A 112 -5.48 22.52 27.31
#